data_AF-A0A379B138-F1
#
_entry.id   AF-A0A379B138-F1
#
_cell.length_a   1.000
_cell.length_b   1.000
_cell.length_c   1.000
_cell.angle_alpha   90.00
_cell.angle_beta   90.00
_cell.angle_gamma   90.00
#
_symmetry.space_group_name_H-M   'P 1'
#
loop_
_entity.id
_entity.type
_entity.pdbx_description
1 polymer ?
#
loop_
_entity_poly.entity_id
_entity_poly.type
_entity_poly.pdbx_seq_one_letter_code
_entity_poly.pdbx_strand_id
1 'polypeptide(L)'
;MKNRLVDLNNHLFDTLERLKDTALNPEQLDLELSRAKAISDVSDKIIEIAKTSLQAAKLQADYLGSTQALPVYFSEPQPIEVKKND
;
A
#
# COMPACT_ATOMS: atom_id res chain seq x y z
N MET A 1 9.25 -6.05 -4.81
CA MET A 1 8.40 -5.58 -3.70
C MET A 1 7.25 -4.79 -4.29
N LYS A 2 6.03 -5.06 -3.83
CA LYS A 2 4.82 -4.33 -4.18
C LYS A 2 4.78 -3.02 -3.37
N ASN A 3 5.03 -1.89 -4.01
CA ASN A 3 5.27 -0.58 -3.38
C ASN A 3 4.17 0.45 -3.70
N ARG A 4 2.96 -0.01 -4.08
CA ARG A 4 1.84 0.84 -4.49
C ARG A 4 0.70 0.78 -3.48
N LEU A 5 -0.15 1.81 -3.47
CA LEU A 5 -1.32 1.85 -2.59
C LEU A 5 -2.37 0.78 -2.89
N VAL A 6 -2.48 0.32 -4.14
CA VAL A 6 -3.35 -0.81 -4.49
C VAL A 6 -2.90 -2.10 -3.78
N ASP A 7 -1.60 -2.32 -3.65
CA ASP A 7 -1.07 -3.49 -2.97
C ASP A 7 -1.31 -3.41 -1.46
N LEU A 8 -1.18 -2.22 -0.88
CA LEU A 8 -1.57 -1.96 0.52
C LEU A 8 -3.05 -2.23 0.75
N ASN A 9 -3.91 -1.74 -0.14
CA ASN A 9 -5.36 -1.93 -0.05
C ASN A 9 -5.75 -3.42 -0.09
N ASN A 10 -5.13 -4.21 -0.98
CA ASN A 10 -5.33 -5.65 -1.03
C ASN A 10 -4.94 -6.31 0.31
N HIS A 11 -3.78 -5.96 0.89
CA HIS A 11 -3.37 -6.52 2.18
C HIS A 11 -4.30 -6.14 3.34
N LEU A 12 -4.88 -4.95 3.32
CA LEU A 12 -5.88 -4.52 4.30
C LEU A 12 -7.17 -5.34 4.18
N PHE A 13 -7.63 -5.61 2.95
CA PHE A 13 -8.78 -6.48 2.73
C PHE A 13 -8.51 -7.93 3.14
N ASP A 14 -7.35 -8.49 2.77
CA ASP A 14 -6.95 -9.84 3.21
C ASP A 14 -6.93 -9.94 4.75
N THR A 15 -6.50 -8.87 5.43
CA THR A 15 -6.49 -8.81 6.90
C THR A 15 -7.90 -8.78 7.48
N LEU A 16 -8.82 -8.02 6.86
CA LEU A 16 -10.23 -8.01 7.24
C LEU A 16 -10.90 -9.37 7.01
N GLU A 17 -10.56 -10.07 5.94
CA GLU A 17 -11.07 -11.41 5.66
C GLU A 17 -10.60 -12.41 6.73
N ARG A 18 -9.31 -12.41 7.07
CA ARG A 18 -8.76 -13.25 8.14
C ARG A 18 -9.44 -12.99 9.49
N LEU A 19 -9.67 -11.72 9.86
CA LEU A 19 -10.36 -11.38 11.10
C LEU A 19 -11.82 -11.86 11.15
N LYS A 20 -12.46 -12.07 10.00
CA LYS A 20 -13.84 -12.56 9.90
C LYS A 20 -13.94 -14.09 9.88
N ASP A 21 -12.82 -14.81 9.87
CA ASP A 21 -12.82 -16.25 9.82
C ASP A 21 -13.41 -16.84 11.12
N THR A 22 -14.56 -17.51 10.97
CA THR A 22 -15.30 -18.10 12.10
C THR A 22 -14.69 -19.40 12.61
N ALA A 23 -13.68 -19.96 11.91
CA ALA A 23 -12.96 -21.14 12.33
C ALA A 23 -11.84 -20.84 13.35
N LEU A 24 -11.52 -19.57 13.59
CA LEU A 24 -10.47 -19.18 14.55
C LEU A 24 -10.89 -19.51 15.98
N ASN A 25 -9.97 -20.12 16.73
CA ASN A 25 -10.10 -20.22 18.17
C ASN A 25 -9.73 -18.89 18.86
N PRO A 26 -10.00 -18.73 20.17
CA PRO A 26 -9.72 -17.47 20.87
C PRO A 26 -8.26 -17.01 20.78
N GLU A 27 -7.30 -17.92 20.94
CA GLU A 27 -5.87 -17.59 20.89
C GLU A 27 -5.43 -17.15 19.49
N GLN A 28 -5.97 -17.76 18.44
CA GLN A 28 -5.73 -17.39 17.05
C GLN A 28 -6.36 -16.04 16.72
N LEU A 29 -7.56 -15.78 17.24
CA LEU A 29 -8.22 -14.49 17.06
C LEU A 29 -7.41 -13.36 17.70
N ASP A 30 -6.90 -13.54 18.92
CA ASP A 30 -6.03 -12.56 19.59
C ASP A 30 -4.74 -12.29 18.80
N LEU A 31 -4.17 -13.34 18.19
CA LEU A 31 -3.02 -13.20 17.30
C LEU A 31 -3.36 -12.39 16.04
N GLU A 32 -4.49 -12.68 15.39
CA GLU A 32 -4.93 -11.95 14.20
C GLU A 32 -5.30 -10.49 14.52
N LEU A 33 -5.88 -10.21 15.69
CA LEU A 33 -6.11 -8.84 16.17
C LEU A 33 -4.79 -8.07 16.34
N SER A 34 -3.80 -8.72 16.95
CA SER A 34 -2.47 -8.13 17.13
C SER A 34 -1.79 -7.85 15.78
N ARG A 35 -1.90 -8.79 14.82
CA ARG A 35 -1.41 -8.62 13.45
C ARG A 35 -2.13 -7.48 12.73
N ALA A 36 -3.45 -7.43 12.81
CA ALA A 36 -4.25 -6.40 12.18
C ALA A 36 -3.89 -5.01 12.70
N LYS A 37 -3.66 -4.87 14.00
CA LYS A 37 -3.18 -3.63 14.60
C LYS A 37 -1.81 -3.22 14.03
N ALA A 38 -0.85 -4.14 14.01
CA ALA A 38 0.48 -3.85 13.46
C ALA A 38 0.44 -3.49 11.96
N ILE A 39 -0.40 -4.18 11.18
CA ILE A 39 -0.62 -3.87 9.75
C ILE A 39 -1.23 -2.48 9.60
N SER A 40 -2.24 -2.12 10.41
CA SER A 40 -2.84 -0.77 10.40
C SER A 40 -1.80 0.31 10.70
N ASP A 41 -0.99 0.12 11.75
CA ASP A 41 0.02 1.11 12.16
C ASP A 41 1.07 1.35 11.07
N VAL A 42 1.52 0.29 10.39
CA VAL A 42 2.46 0.40 9.26
C VAL A 42 1.77 1.01 8.03
N SER A 43 0.51 0.67 7.78
CA SER A 43 -0.29 1.21 6.67
C SER A 43 -0.42 2.73 6.78
N ASP A 44 -0.64 3.25 7.98
CA ASP A 44 -0.70 4.68 8.23
C ASP A 44 0.61 5.38 7.82
N LYS A 45 1.77 4.78 8.13
CA LYS A 45 3.07 5.36 7.72
C LYS A 45 3.24 5.37 6.20
N ILE A 46 2.79 4.33 5.51
CA ILE A 46 2.82 4.27 4.04
C ILE A 46 1.92 5.36 3.44
N ILE A 47 0.74 5.57 4.00
CA ILE A 47 -0.19 6.62 3.57
C ILE A 47 0.42 8.01 3.77
N GLU A 48 1.08 8.25 4.91
CA GLU A 48 1.76 9.53 5.15
C GLU A 48 2.88 9.79 4.13
N ILE A 49 3.69 8.77 3.81
CA ILE A 49 4.72 8.88 2.76
C ILE A 49 4.07 9.21 1.40
N ALA A 50 2.99 8.52 1.04
CA ALA A 50 2.28 8.77 -0.21
C ALA A 50 1.70 10.20 -0.28
N LYS A 51 1.14 10.71 0.83
CA LYS A 51 0.66 12.10 0.94
C LYS A 51 1.79 13.10 0.77
N THR A 52 2.91 12.91 1.46
CA THR A 52 4.09 13.79 1.32
C THR A 52 4.59 13.79 -0.12
N SER A 53 4.65 12.63 -0.77
CA SER A 53 5.08 12.51 -2.16
C SER A 53 4.12 13.21 -3.13
N LEU A 54 2.80 13.10 -2.90
CA LEU A 54 1.79 13.81 -3.69
C LEU A 54 1.89 15.34 -3.51
N GLN A 55 2.12 15.81 -2.29
CA GLN A 55 2.32 17.23 -2.01
C GLN A 55 3.56 17.78 -2.75
N ALA A 56 4.67 17.04 -2.75
CA ALA A 56 5.86 17.42 -3.51
C ALA A 56 5.60 17.49 -5.02
N ALA A 57 4.87 16.50 -5.56
CA ALA A 57 4.48 16.50 -6.98
C ALA A 57 3.57 17.68 -7.33
N LYS A 58 2.61 18.02 -6.46
CA LYS A 58 1.74 19.19 -6.64
C LYS A 58 2.55 20.49 -6.61
N LEU A 59 3.45 20.64 -5.63
CA LEU A 59 4.31 21.82 -5.53
C LEU A 59 5.16 21.98 -6.80
N GLN A 60 5.73 20.90 -7.32
CA GLN A 60 6.47 20.94 -8.57
C GLN A 60 5.59 21.39 -9.74
N ALA A 61 4.36 20.88 -9.84
CA ALA A 61 3.41 21.26 -10.88
C ALA A 61 3.07 22.75 -10.83
N ASP A 62 2.78 23.26 -9.64
CA ASP A 62 2.37 24.64 -9.41
C ASP A 62 3.50 25.63 -9.77
N TYR A 63 4.77 25.26 -9.56
CA TYR A 63 5.94 26.12 -9.83
C TYR A 63 6.53 25.95 -11.24
N LEU A 64 6.51 24.74 -11.80
CA LEU A 64 7.15 24.42 -13.09
C LEU A 64 6.17 24.32 -14.25
N GLY A 65 4.85 24.44 -14.00
CA GLY A 65 3.81 24.35 -15.02
C GLY A 65 3.62 22.95 -15.62
N SER A 66 4.30 21.94 -15.08
CA SER A 66 4.10 20.53 -15.46
C SER A 66 4.48 19.60 -14.31
N THR A 67 3.72 18.52 -14.15
CA THR A 67 4.13 17.36 -13.35
C THR A 67 4.78 16.35 -14.29
N GLN A 68 5.99 15.90 -14.00
CA GLN A 68 6.70 14.95 -14.87
C GLN A 68 6.07 13.55 -14.84
N ALA A 69 5.45 13.15 -13.71
CA ALA A 69 4.57 11.98 -13.55
C ALA A 69 3.93 11.98 -12.14
N LEU A 70 2.81 11.29 -11.97
CA LEU A 70 2.29 10.96 -10.62
C LEU A 70 3.32 10.10 -9.86
N PRO A 71 3.45 10.26 -8.52
CA PRO A 71 4.33 9.40 -7.74
C PRO A 71 4.00 7.92 -7.89
N VAL A 72 5.02 7.06 -7.82
CA VAL A 72 4.90 5.60 -8.06
C VAL A 72 3.83 4.93 -7.18
N TYR A 73 3.58 5.46 -5.98
CA TYR A 73 2.54 4.99 -5.05
C TYR A 73 1.13 4.95 -5.67
N PHE A 74 0.86 5.85 -6.63
CA PHE A 74 -0.43 6.05 -7.27
C PHE A 74 -0.50 5.45 -8.68
N SER A 75 0.60 4.89 -9.17
CA SER A 75 0.66 4.30 -10.51
C SER A 75 0.11 2.87 -10.54
N GLU A 76 -0.38 2.44 -11.71
CA GLU A 76 -0.81 1.05 -11.89
C GLU A 76 0.37 0.07 -11.78
N PRO A 77 0.15 -1.15 -11.26
CA PRO A 77 0.24 -2.34 -12.10
C PRO A 77 1.39 -2.63 -13.06
N GLN A 78 2.59 -2.01 -13.05
CA GLN A 78 3.55 -2.29 -14.15
C GLN A 78 3.83 -3.81 -14.30
N PRO A 79 3.58 -4.40 -15.48
CA PRO A 79 3.87 -5.81 -15.73
C PRO A 79 5.35 -6.09 -15.49
N ILE A 80 5.66 -7.27 -14.94
CA ILE A 80 7.05 -7.70 -14.81
C ILE A 80 7.54 -8.01 -16.23
N GLU A 81 8.34 -7.12 -16.81
CA GLU A 81 9.08 -7.43 -18.02
C GLU A 81 10.12 -8.50 -17.68
N VAL A 82 9.82 -9.76 -18.00
CA VAL A 82 10.82 -10.81 -18.02
C VAL A 82 11.75 -10.46 -19.17
N LYS A 83 12.92 -9.88 -18.84
CA LYS A 83 14.01 -9.79 -19.81
C LYS A 83 14.32 -11.22 -20.26
N LYS A 84 13.93 -11.56 -21.49
CA LYS A 84 14.52 -12.70 -22.19
C LYS A 84 16.00 -12.38 -22.30
N ASN A 85 16.81 -13.10 -21.53
CA ASN A 85 18.24 -13.14 -21.78
C ASN A 85 18.40 -14.01 -23.03
N ASP A 86 18.69 -13.36 -24.15
CA ASP A 86 19.20 -14.00 -25.36
C ASP A 86 20.68 -14.39 -25.17
#